data_AF-A0A1V4B450-F1
#
_entry.id   AF-A0A1V4B450-F1
#
_cell.length_a   1.000
_cell.length_b   1.000
_cell.length_c   1.000
_cell.angle_alpha   90.00
_cell.angle_beta   90.00
_cell.angle_gamma   90.00
#
_symmetry.space_group_name_H-M   'P 1'
#
loop_
_entity.id
_entity.type
_entity.pdbx_description
1 polymer ?
#
loop_
_entity_poly.entity_id
_entity_poly.type
_entity_poly.pdbx_seq_one_letter_code
_entity_poly.pdbx_strand_id
1 'polypeptide(L)'
;MAKRKRSSDNGGCGGCLAIIIIPVLIVFITPVALLSIFIYSLFKYFSITRYYHPFKKTYDDFWLNKEDKDEYKYYNDVWIKNYKLLEDIDSAVEEQGISRNNDGAISTRSKAGKKLKADFDKAKLKEENASNRIYDLQYIPQTRWEECNKYLKNSWASFIGIIGYGIGYTYLQLTHQAGISWREMGFDIDTINIIITSMLRINWFNIALIDKVELFILSICIAIISWVLTLICSKPLAMLTPYPPEVDIENIDLYEGKH
;
A
#
# COMPACT_ATOMS: atom_id res chain seq x y z
N MET A 1 35.28 41.49 -50.67
CA MET A 1 35.55 40.81 -49.39
C MET A 1 34.41 39.86 -49.07
N ALA A 2 34.62 38.55 -49.27
CA ALA A 2 33.62 37.52 -48.98
C ALA A 2 33.82 36.99 -47.55
N LYS A 3 32.79 37.08 -46.70
CA LYS A 3 32.75 36.47 -45.36
C LYS A 3 32.67 34.94 -45.52
N ARG A 4 33.75 34.22 -45.21
CA ARG A 4 33.73 32.77 -45.01
C ARG A 4 32.89 32.45 -43.76
N LYS A 5 31.75 31.77 -43.94
CA LYS A 5 31.04 31.06 -42.87
C LYS A 5 31.93 29.90 -42.40
N ARG A 6 32.40 29.95 -41.16
CA ARG A 6 32.92 28.75 -40.46
C ARG A 6 31.70 27.94 -40.02
N SER A 7 31.47 26.79 -40.64
CA SER A 7 30.63 25.75 -40.08
C SER A 7 31.30 25.22 -38.81
N SER A 8 30.67 25.39 -37.66
CA SER A 8 31.13 24.76 -36.43
C SER A 8 30.57 23.33 -36.41
N ASP A 9 31.35 22.37 -36.86
CA ASP A 9 31.12 20.96 -36.57
C ASP A 9 31.46 20.72 -35.10
N ASN A 10 30.50 20.97 -34.21
CA ASN A 10 30.59 20.65 -32.78
C ASN A 10 29.21 20.15 -32.28
N GLY A 11 28.65 19.13 -32.93
CA GLY A 11 27.27 18.70 -32.65
C GLY A 11 26.97 17.20 -32.65
N GLY A 12 27.96 16.31 -32.82
CA GLY A 12 27.70 14.88 -33.02
C GLY A 12 28.01 13.95 -31.85
N CYS A 13 28.95 14.31 -30.96
CA CYS A 13 29.52 13.33 -30.03
C CYS A 13 28.76 13.24 -28.68
N GLY A 14 28.20 14.37 -28.21
CA GLY A 14 27.46 14.40 -26.94
C GLY A 14 26.12 13.65 -26.96
N GLY A 15 25.41 13.70 -28.09
CA GLY A 15 24.13 12.99 -28.27
C GLY A 15 24.29 11.47 -28.34
N CYS A 16 25.28 10.98 -29.10
CA CYS A 16 25.54 9.54 -29.22
C CYS A 16 26.08 8.93 -27.92
N LEU A 17 26.90 9.67 -27.16
CA LEU A 17 27.37 9.22 -25.84
C LEU A 17 26.20 9.17 -24.82
N ALA A 18 25.30 10.14 -24.82
CA ALA A 18 24.13 10.12 -23.93
C ALA A 18 23.19 8.94 -24.22
N ILE A 19 22.98 8.60 -25.50
CA ILE A 19 22.14 7.46 -25.92
C ILE A 19 22.70 6.12 -25.46
N ILE A 20 24.02 5.98 -25.29
CA ILE A 20 24.66 4.73 -24.83
C ILE A 20 24.78 4.68 -23.30
N ILE A 21 25.03 5.82 -22.65
CA ILE A 21 25.20 5.90 -21.19
C ILE A 21 23.87 5.70 -20.45
N ILE A 22 22.76 6.24 -20.96
CA ILE A 22 21.45 6.17 -20.30
C ILE A 22 20.95 4.72 -20.12
N PRO A 23 20.94 3.85 -21.15
CA PRO A 23 20.54 2.44 -20.99
C PRO A 23 21.44 1.70 -20.01
N VAL A 24 22.76 1.90 -20.09
CA VAL A 24 23.71 1.26 -19.16
C VAL A 24 23.45 1.68 -17.72
N LEU A 25 23.14 2.95 -17.48
CA LEU A 25 22.76 3.41 -16.15
C LEU A 25 21.44 2.78 -15.67
N ILE A 26 20.42 2.68 -16.53
CA ILE A 26 19.12 2.06 -16.18
C ILE A 26 19.30 0.61 -15.71
N VAL A 27 20.17 -0.15 -16.40
CA VAL A 27 20.50 -1.54 -16.03
C VAL A 27 20.99 -1.69 -14.60
N PHE A 28 21.84 -0.78 -14.13
CA PHE A 28 22.34 -0.81 -12.75
C PHE A 28 21.37 -0.14 -11.76
N ILE A 29 20.63 0.88 -12.21
CA ILE A 29 19.70 1.63 -11.35
C ILE A 29 18.49 0.77 -10.97
N THR A 30 17.92 -0.03 -11.88
CA THR A 30 16.72 -0.83 -11.58
C THR A 30 16.89 -1.78 -10.39
N PRO A 31 17.89 -2.69 -10.35
CA PRO A 31 18.07 -3.58 -9.20
C PRO A 31 18.38 -2.81 -7.91
N VAL A 32 19.12 -1.71 -7.98
CA VAL A 32 19.39 -0.83 -6.83
C VAL A 32 18.12 -0.15 -6.32
N ALA A 33 17.24 0.32 -7.22
CA ALA A 33 15.97 0.94 -6.89
C ALA A 33 15.03 -0.08 -6.24
N LEU A 34 14.90 -1.29 -6.80
CA LEU A 34 14.10 -2.36 -6.22
C LEU A 34 14.64 -2.78 -4.84
N LEU A 35 15.96 -2.86 -4.67
CA LEU A 35 16.59 -3.15 -3.39
C LEU A 35 16.34 -2.05 -2.36
N SER A 36 16.38 -0.78 -2.78
CA SER A 36 16.07 0.36 -1.92
C SER A 36 14.62 0.33 -1.45
N ILE A 37 13.67 0.05 -2.36
CA ILE A 37 12.25 -0.11 -2.02
C ILE A 37 12.05 -1.30 -1.09
N PHE A 38 12.73 -2.41 -1.34
CA PHE A 38 12.69 -3.61 -0.49
C PHE A 38 13.11 -3.29 0.94
N ILE A 39 14.30 -2.68 1.12
CA ILE A 39 14.85 -2.34 2.44
C ILE A 39 13.96 -1.33 3.15
N TYR A 40 13.54 -0.26 2.47
CA TYR A 40 12.67 0.76 3.05
C TYR A 40 11.32 0.16 3.52
N SER A 41 10.68 -0.63 2.65
CA SER A 41 9.39 -1.24 2.96
C SER A 41 9.50 -2.26 4.09
N LEU A 42 10.59 -3.04 4.11
CA LEU A 42 10.85 -3.99 5.17
C LEU A 42 11.11 -3.29 6.52
N PHE A 43 11.88 -2.21 6.52
CA PHE A 43 12.12 -1.40 7.72
C PHE A 43 10.81 -0.80 8.26
N LYS A 44 9.98 -0.22 7.38
CA LYS A 44 8.67 0.32 7.76
C LYS A 44 7.73 -0.76 8.30
N TYR A 45 7.69 -1.92 7.65
CA TYR A 45 6.95 -3.08 8.13
C TYR A 45 7.38 -3.46 9.55
N PHE A 46 8.67 -3.63 9.81
CA PHE A 46 9.16 -3.97 11.16
C PHE A 46 8.94 -2.85 12.18
N SER A 47 9.05 -1.58 11.77
CA SER A 47 8.78 -0.45 12.67
C SER A 47 7.32 -0.40 13.13
N ILE A 48 6.38 -0.70 12.24
CA ILE A 48 4.94 -0.70 12.55
C ILE A 48 4.57 -1.97 13.31
N THR A 49 5.10 -3.13 12.89
CA THR A 49 4.77 -4.43 13.48
C THR A 49 5.51 -4.74 14.78
N ARG A 50 6.44 -3.88 15.22
CA ARG A 50 7.15 -4.05 16.51
C ARG A 50 6.20 -4.29 17.68
N TYR A 51 5.04 -3.66 17.62
CA TYR A 51 4.00 -3.70 18.63
C TYR A 51 3.05 -4.92 18.47
N TYR A 52 2.89 -5.41 17.25
CA TYR A 52 2.02 -6.55 16.94
C TYR A 52 2.74 -7.90 17.01
N HIS A 53 4.07 -7.91 16.86
CA HIS A 53 4.86 -9.13 16.81
C HIS A 53 5.07 -9.77 18.20
N PRO A 54 4.98 -11.12 18.32
CA PRO A 54 4.59 -12.07 17.28
C PRO A 54 3.08 -12.03 17.01
N PHE A 55 2.70 -12.14 15.72
CA PHE A 55 1.30 -12.24 15.34
C PHE A 55 0.64 -13.47 15.97
N LYS A 56 -0.52 -13.26 16.62
CA LYS A 56 -1.41 -14.33 17.12
C LYS A 56 -2.13 -15.04 15.97
N LYS A 57 -2.13 -14.45 14.76
CA LYS A 57 -2.88 -14.92 13.58
C LYS A 57 -4.39 -14.81 13.75
N THR A 58 -4.83 -13.85 14.56
CA THR A 58 -6.23 -13.56 14.88
C THR A 58 -6.48 -12.06 14.73
N TYR A 59 -7.75 -11.64 14.79
CA TYR A 59 -8.10 -10.22 14.71
C TYR A 59 -7.49 -9.36 15.82
N ASP A 60 -7.12 -9.96 16.96
CA ASP A 60 -6.38 -9.32 18.06
C ASP A 60 -5.12 -8.57 17.59
N ASP A 61 -4.49 -9.02 16.51
CA ASP A 61 -3.24 -8.45 16.01
C ASP A 61 -3.36 -6.98 15.59
N PHE A 62 -4.56 -6.54 15.22
CA PHE A 62 -4.82 -5.14 14.81
C PHE A 62 -6.00 -4.51 15.52
N TRP A 63 -6.66 -5.24 16.43
CA TRP A 63 -7.87 -4.77 17.09
C TRP A 63 -7.65 -3.53 17.95
N LEU A 64 -8.74 -2.89 18.35
CA LEU A 64 -8.75 -1.79 19.30
C LEU A 64 -8.15 -2.23 20.64
N ASN A 65 -7.44 -1.32 21.27
CA ASN A 65 -6.98 -1.53 22.64
C ASN A 65 -8.01 -1.12 23.66
N LYS A 66 -7.65 -1.26 24.93
CA LYS A 66 -8.56 -0.94 26.03
C LYS A 66 -9.02 0.53 25.99
N GLU A 67 -8.12 1.47 25.72
CA GLU A 67 -8.44 2.89 25.69
C GLU A 67 -9.38 3.22 24.52
N ASP A 68 -9.04 2.76 23.31
CA ASP A 68 -9.85 2.90 22.09
C ASP A 68 -11.24 2.26 22.26
N LYS A 69 -11.33 1.11 22.95
CA LYS A 69 -12.60 0.43 23.24
C LYS A 69 -13.46 1.22 24.21
N ASP A 70 -12.87 1.68 25.31
CA ASP A 70 -13.56 2.47 26.32
C ASP A 70 -14.04 3.79 25.70
N GLU A 71 -13.24 4.38 24.82
CA GLU A 71 -13.60 5.57 24.05
C GLU A 71 -14.77 5.30 23.09
N TYR A 72 -14.72 4.22 22.31
CA TYR A 72 -15.81 3.83 21.41
C TYR A 72 -17.13 3.67 22.18
N LYS A 73 -17.11 2.93 23.30
CA LYS A 73 -18.30 2.71 24.13
C LYS A 73 -18.86 4.02 24.67
N TYR A 74 -17.98 4.90 25.16
CA TYR A 74 -18.39 6.22 25.63
C TYR A 74 -19.10 7.02 24.54
N TYR A 75 -18.52 7.10 23.34
CA TYR A 75 -19.13 7.85 22.24
C TYR A 75 -20.40 7.18 21.72
N ASN A 76 -20.47 5.85 21.70
CA ASN A 76 -21.69 5.13 21.37
C ASN A 76 -22.83 5.45 22.34
N ASP A 77 -22.56 5.49 23.64
CA ASP A 77 -23.55 5.89 24.65
C ASP A 77 -23.99 7.35 24.48
N VAL A 78 -23.05 8.26 24.18
CA VAL A 78 -23.35 9.66 23.87
C VAL A 78 -24.24 9.75 22.62
N TRP A 79 -23.92 9.00 21.58
CA TRP A 79 -24.67 8.97 20.33
C TRP A 79 -26.11 8.49 20.58
N ILE A 80 -26.30 7.30 21.18
CA ILE A 80 -27.62 6.75 21.50
C ILE A 80 -28.44 7.72 22.36
N LYS A 81 -27.82 8.33 23.37
CA LYS A 81 -28.50 9.26 24.28
C LYS A 81 -28.97 10.52 23.57
N ASN A 82 -28.13 11.11 22.71
CA ASN A 82 -28.51 12.34 21.99
C ASN A 82 -29.48 12.03 20.85
N TYR A 83 -29.38 10.87 20.20
CA TYR A 83 -30.36 10.41 19.23
C TYR A 83 -31.77 10.34 19.85
N LYS A 84 -31.91 9.66 20.99
CA LYS A 84 -33.19 9.60 21.73
C LYS A 84 -33.67 10.99 22.17
N LEU A 85 -32.76 11.85 22.63
CA LEU A 85 -33.11 13.22 23.02
C LEU A 85 -33.66 14.03 21.84
N LEU A 86 -33.14 13.82 20.63
CA LEU A 86 -33.67 14.46 19.42
C LEU A 86 -35.10 13.97 19.12
N GLU A 87 -35.37 12.67 19.24
CA GLU A 87 -36.72 12.09 19.10
C GLU A 87 -37.69 12.65 20.16
N ASP A 88 -37.25 12.76 21.42
CA ASP A 88 -38.03 13.33 22.51
C ASP A 88 -38.35 14.81 22.26
N ILE A 89 -37.39 15.58 21.74
CA ILE A 89 -37.59 16.99 21.39
C ILE A 89 -38.59 17.12 20.23
N ASP A 90 -38.47 16.30 19.19
CA ASP A 90 -39.40 16.31 18.07
C ASP A 90 -40.82 15.98 18.53
N SER A 91 -40.98 14.98 19.42
CA SER A 91 -42.27 14.66 20.06
C SER A 91 -42.82 15.84 20.87
N ALA A 92 -41.98 16.49 21.67
CA ALA A 92 -42.39 17.66 22.47
C ALA A 92 -42.78 18.87 21.60
N VAL A 93 -42.15 19.05 20.43
CA VAL A 93 -42.52 20.10 19.46
C VAL A 93 -43.93 19.87 18.93
N GLU A 94 -44.28 18.61 18.63
CA GLU A 94 -45.61 18.22 18.17
C GLU A 94 -46.67 18.39 19.27
N GLU A 95 -46.40 17.87 20.47
CA GLU A 95 -47.31 17.96 21.63
C GLU A 95 -47.62 19.41 22.02
N GLN A 96 -46.64 20.30 21.94
CA GLN A 96 -46.81 21.71 22.28
C GLN A 96 -47.35 22.57 21.13
N GLY A 97 -47.63 21.96 19.96
CA GLY A 97 -48.14 22.66 18.79
C GLY A 97 -47.18 23.72 18.25
N ILE A 98 -45.88 23.52 18.40
CA ILE A 98 -44.87 24.48 17.94
C ILE A 98 -44.69 24.31 16.43
N SER A 99 -45.02 25.34 15.67
CA SER A 99 -44.86 25.35 14.22
C SER A 99 -43.39 25.13 13.81
N ARG A 100 -43.15 24.50 12.66
CA ARG A 100 -41.83 24.45 12.01
C ARG A 100 -41.73 25.53 10.94
N ASN A 101 -40.51 25.96 10.65
CA ASN A 101 -40.19 26.86 9.55
C ASN A 101 -40.20 26.11 8.21
N ASN A 102 -40.11 26.84 7.09
CA ASN A 102 -40.11 26.25 5.74
C ASN A 102 -38.92 25.31 5.47
N ASP A 103 -37.84 25.43 6.22
CA ASP A 103 -36.64 24.59 6.19
C ASP A 103 -36.75 23.35 7.11
N GLY A 104 -37.89 23.16 7.79
CA GLY A 104 -38.12 22.08 8.75
C GLY A 104 -37.58 22.35 10.16
N ALA A 105 -36.91 23.48 10.39
CA ALA A 105 -36.37 23.85 11.70
C ALA A 105 -37.48 24.26 12.69
N ILE A 106 -37.26 23.99 13.98
CA ILE A 106 -38.19 24.37 15.05
C ILE A 106 -38.35 25.90 15.09
N SER A 107 -39.59 26.39 15.12
CA SER A 107 -39.85 27.83 15.18
C SER A 107 -39.44 28.42 16.53
N THR A 108 -38.76 29.57 16.48
CA THR A 108 -38.26 30.31 17.64
C THR A 108 -39.19 31.44 18.09
N ARG A 109 -40.45 31.44 17.64
CA ARG A 109 -41.42 32.51 17.97
C ARG A 109 -41.85 32.48 19.43
N SER A 110 -42.00 31.29 20.02
CA SER A 110 -42.39 31.12 21.43
C SER A 110 -41.18 30.90 22.34
N LYS A 111 -41.32 31.20 23.65
CA LYS A 111 -40.26 30.92 24.64
C LYS A 111 -39.94 29.41 24.69
N ALA A 112 -40.97 28.57 24.58
CA ALA A 112 -40.82 27.12 24.51
C ALA A 112 -40.07 26.68 23.25
N GLY A 113 -40.43 27.20 22.07
CA GLY A 113 -39.76 26.89 20.81
C GLY A 113 -38.30 27.33 20.77
N LYS A 114 -37.96 28.50 21.35
CA LYS A 114 -36.55 28.92 21.53
C LYS A 114 -35.75 27.93 22.36
N LYS A 115 -36.34 27.43 23.45
CA LYS A 115 -35.69 26.45 24.33
C LYS A 115 -35.49 25.12 23.62
N LEU A 116 -36.54 24.58 23.02
CA LEU A 116 -36.47 23.30 22.30
C LEU A 116 -35.49 23.35 21.13
N LYS A 117 -35.44 24.46 20.38
CA LYS A 117 -34.42 24.65 19.34
C LYS A 117 -33.00 24.63 19.91
N ALA A 118 -32.74 25.35 20.99
CA ALA A 118 -31.42 25.37 21.59
C ALA A 118 -30.99 23.98 22.12
N ASP A 119 -31.94 23.24 22.70
CA ASP A 119 -31.71 21.87 23.15
C ASP A 119 -31.47 20.93 21.95
N PHE A 120 -32.22 21.10 20.85
CA PHE A 120 -32.06 20.35 19.60
C PHE A 120 -30.68 20.59 18.98
N ASP A 121 -30.30 21.85 18.78
CA ASP A 121 -29.02 22.22 18.17
C ASP A 121 -27.84 21.67 18.99
N LYS A 122 -27.96 21.70 20.33
CA LYS A 122 -26.95 21.14 21.23
C LYS A 122 -26.90 19.61 21.18
N ALA A 123 -28.04 18.93 21.15
CA ALA A 123 -28.11 17.48 21.05
C ALA A 123 -27.55 17.00 19.71
N LYS A 124 -27.94 17.67 18.62
CA LYS A 124 -27.47 17.38 17.26
C LYS A 124 -25.96 17.51 17.14
N LEU A 125 -25.38 18.60 17.65
CA LEU A 125 -23.92 18.77 17.64
C LEU A 125 -23.19 17.65 18.40
N LYS A 126 -23.75 17.18 19.52
CA LYS A 126 -23.16 16.08 20.29
C LYS A 126 -23.29 14.74 19.59
N GLU A 127 -24.44 14.49 18.97
CA GLU A 127 -24.70 13.30 18.17
C GLU A 127 -23.72 13.23 16.98
N GLU A 128 -23.58 14.31 16.22
CA GLU A 128 -22.68 14.38 15.06
C GLU A 128 -21.21 14.17 15.47
N ASN A 129 -20.76 14.85 16.53
CA ASN A 129 -19.40 14.66 17.05
C ASN A 129 -19.15 13.22 17.52
N ALA A 130 -20.14 12.60 18.17
CA ALA A 130 -20.03 11.22 18.61
C ALA A 130 -20.00 10.24 17.43
N SER A 131 -20.88 10.43 16.45
CA SER A 131 -20.95 9.64 15.22
C SER A 131 -19.63 9.68 14.44
N ASN A 132 -19.06 10.88 14.25
CA ASN A 132 -17.76 11.04 13.60
C ASN A 132 -16.64 10.30 14.36
N ARG A 133 -16.64 10.37 15.70
CA ARG A 133 -15.62 9.69 16.49
C ARG A 133 -15.77 8.17 16.48
N ILE A 134 -17.00 7.66 16.50
CA ILE A 134 -17.31 6.24 16.32
C ILE A 134 -16.79 5.76 14.97
N TYR A 135 -17.08 6.51 13.90
CA TYR A 135 -16.60 6.20 12.55
C TYR A 135 -15.08 6.08 12.51
N ASP A 136 -14.35 7.04 13.08
CA ASP A 136 -12.88 6.96 13.13
C ASP A 136 -12.39 5.68 13.81
N LEU A 137 -12.97 5.34 14.97
CA LEU A 137 -12.59 4.16 15.76
C LEU A 137 -12.99 2.84 15.08
N GLN A 138 -14.11 2.82 14.35
CA GLN A 138 -14.64 1.66 13.64
C GLN A 138 -13.65 1.09 12.61
N TYR A 139 -12.91 1.96 11.95
CA TYR A 139 -11.99 1.61 10.87
C TYR A 139 -10.52 1.52 11.28
N ILE A 140 -10.18 1.76 12.56
CA ILE A 140 -8.80 1.66 13.05
C ILE A 140 -8.19 0.28 12.77
N PRO A 141 -8.84 -0.86 13.09
CA PRO A 141 -8.22 -2.16 12.86
C PRO A 141 -7.90 -2.42 11.38
N GLN A 142 -8.82 -2.04 10.50
CA GLN A 142 -8.65 -2.16 9.06
C GLN A 142 -7.50 -1.29 8.55
N THR A 143 -7.46 -0.02 8.99
CA THR A 143 -6.39 0.92 8.62
C THR A 143 -5.02 0.38 9.05
N ARG A 144 -4.90 -0.11 10.29
CA ARG A 144 -3.65 -0.72 10.81
C ARG A 144 -3.22 -1.93 9.98
N TRP A 145 -4.17 -2.80 9.63
CA TRP A 145 -3.92 -3.99 8.79
C TRP A 145 -3.48 -3.59 7.38
N GLU A 146 -4.17 -2.64 6.74
CA GLU A 146 -3.89 -2.19 5.38
C GLU A 146 -2.52 -1.51 5.27
N GLU A 147 -2.16 -0.69 6.25
CA GLU A 147 -0.83 -0.09 6.33
C GLU A 147 0.26 -1.17 6.43
N CYS A 148 0.10 -2.14 7.31
CA CYS A 148 1.04 -3.26 7.43
C CYS A 148 1.13 -4.07 6.14
N ASN A 149 -0.01 -4.41 5.54
CA ASN A 149 -0.07 -5.20 4.31
C ASN A 149 0.57 -4.44 3.16
N LYS A 150 0.38 -3.12 3.05
CA LYS A 150 1.01 -2.27 2.04
C LYS A 150 2.53 -2.38 2.07
N TYR A 151 3.16 -2.25 3.24
CA TYR A 151 4.61 -2.34 3.36
C TYR A 151 5.12 -3.76 3.11
N LEU A 152 4.45 -4.79 3.66
CA LEU A 152 4.84 -6.18 3.42
C LEU A 152 4.71 -6.56 1.94
N LYS A 153 3.63 -6.10 1.29
CA LYS A 153 3.37 -6.30 -0.14
C LYS A 153 4.41 -5.62 -1.02
N ASN A 154 4.79 -4.38 -0.72
CA ASN A 154 5.85 -3.67 -1.44
C ASN A 154 7.20 -4.38 -1.26
N SER A 155 7.52 -4.81 -0.04
CA SER A 155 8.72 -5.59 0.23
C SER A 155 8.73 -6.90 -0.57
N TRP A 156 7.65 -7.68 -0.49
CA TRP A 156 7.53 -8.95 -1.21
C TRP A 156 7.62 -8.77 -2.73
N ALA A 157 6.90 -7.80 -3.29
CA ALA A 157 6.96 -7.50 -4.70
C ALA A 157 8.38 -7.11 -5.15
N SER A 158 9.05 -6.22 -4.40
CA SER A 158 10.43 -5.81 -4.71
C SER A 158 11.40 -6.98 -4.63
N PHE A 159 11.26 -7.87 -3.65
CA PHE A 159 12.05 -9.08 -3.55
C PHE A 159 11.85 -10.00 -4.78
N ILE A 160 10.60 -10.26 -5.16
CA ILE A 160 10.28 -11.04 -6.36
C ILE A 160 10.79 -10.36 -7.64
N GLY A 161 10.73 -9.03 -7.72
CA GLY A 161 11.32 -8.27 -8.83
C GLY A 161 12.83 -8.45 -8.94
N ILE A 162 13.56 -8.42 -7.82
CA ILE A 162 15.02 -8.67 -7.77
C ILE A 162 15.34 -10.10 -8.19
N ILE A 163 14.58 -11.09 -7.69
CA ILE A 163 14.73 -12.48 -8.11
C ILE A 163 14.45 -12.63 -9.61
N GLY A 164 13.37 -12.02 -10.11
CA GLY A 164 13.00 -12.02 -11.53
C GLY A 164 14.10 -11.43 -12.40
N TYR A 165 14.71 -10.33 -11.96
CA TYR A 165 15.90 -9.76 -12.61
C TYR A 165 17.05 -10.78 -12.67
N GLY A 166 17.43 -11.37 -11.54
CA GLY A 166 18.56 -12.30 -11.45
C GLY A 166 18.36 -13.58 -12.26
N ILE A 167 17.17 -14.19 -12.18
CA ILE A 167 16.81 -15.39 -12.94
C ILE A 167 16.74 -15.06 -14.43
N GLY A 168 16.04 -13.99 -14.80
CA GLY A 168 15.89 -13.57 -16.19
C GLY A 168 17.24 -13.26 -16.84
N TYR A 169 18.10 -12.54 -16.13
CA TYR A 169 19.45 -12.24 -16.59
C TYR A 169 20.30 -13.52 -16.76
N THR A 170 20.28 -14.42 -15.77
CA THR A 170 21.00 -15.70 -15.83
C THR A 170 20.54 -16.56 -17.01
N TYR A 171 19.22 -16.68 -17.19
CA TYR A 171 18.62 -17.42 -18.29
C TYR A 171 19.07 -16.88 -19.66
N LEU A 172 19.02 -15.55 -19.84
CA LEU A 172 19.42 -14.91 -21.08
C LEU A 172 20.92 -15.08 -21.35
N GLN A 173 21.78 -14.97 -20.34
CA GLN A 173 23.23 -15.18 -20.51
C GLN A 173 23.57 -16.63 -20.86
N LEU A 174 22.92 -17.61 -20.23
CA LEU A 174 23.09 -19.03 -20.55
C LEU A 174 22.66 -19.34 -21.99
N THR A 175 21.56 -18.73 -22.44
CA THR A 175 21.08 -18.91 -23.83
C THR A 175 22.05 -18.29 -24.83
N HIS A 176 22.50 -17.05 -24.60
CA HIS A 176 23.26 -16.29 -25.59
C HIS A 176 24.78 -16.53 -25.56
N GLN A 177 25.40 -16.73 -24.39
CA GLN A 177 26.85 -16.97 -24.28
C GLN A 177 27.21 -18.46 -24.25
N ALA A 178 26.42 -19.28 -23.57
CA ALA A 178 26.68 -20.72 -23.46
C ALA A 178 25.94 -21.54 -24.52
N GLY A 179 25.05 -20.93 -25.33
CA GLY A 179 24.34 -21.60 -26.42
C GLY A 179 23.35 -22.66 -25.94
N ILE A 180 22.84 -22.53 -24.72
CA ILE A 180 21.92 -23.51 -24.13
C ILE A 180 20.56 -23.47 -24.84
N SER A 181 20.16 -24.60 -25.42
CA SER A 181 18.80 -24.84 -25.92
C SER A 181 17.93 -25.42 -24.80
N TRP A 182 17.16 -24.58 -24.14
CA TRP A 182 16.32 -24.99 -23.00
C TRP A 182 15.24 -26.02 -23.36
N ARG A 183 14.86 -26.13 -24.64
CA ARG A 183 13.88 -27.12 -25.11
C ARG A 183 14.43 -28.55 -25.14
N GLU A 184 15.75 -28.67 -25.24
CA GLU A 184 16.45 -29.95 -25.33
C GLU A 184 16.94 -30.43 -23.95
N MET A 185 16.81 -29.59 -22.92
CA MET A 185 17.22 -29.90 -21.57
C MET A 185 16.14 -30.69 -20.82
N GLY A 186 16.55 -31.81 -20.20
CA GLY A 186 15.74 -32.57 -19.27
C GLY A 186 15.82 -32.04 -17.83
N PHE A 187 15.24 -32.76 -16.89
CA PHE A 187 15.35 -32.49 -15.45
C PHE A 187 16.16 -33.59 -14.76
N ASP A 188 17.45 -33.68 -15.07
CA ASP A 188 18.39 -34.61 -14.46
C ASP A 188 19.64 -33.93 -13.89
N ILE A 189 20.43 -34.68 -13.14
CA ILE A 189 21.65 -34.20 -12.48
C ILE A 189 22.68 -33.73 -13.53
N ASP A 190 22.73 -34.38 -14.69
CA ASP A 190 23.67 -34.04 -15.75
C ASP A 190 23.33 -32.67 -16.36
N THR A 191 22.05 -32.35 -16.51
CA THR A 191 21.56 -31.03 -16.93
C THR A 191 21.94 -29.95 -15.91
N ILE A 192 21.80 -30.24 -14.60
CA ILE A 192 22.23 -29.32 -13.54
C ILE A 192 23.74 -29.07 -13.63
N ASN A 193 24.54 -30.10 -13.85
CA ASN A 193 25.99 -29.99 -14.01
C ASN A 193 26.38 -29.17 -15.25
N ILE A 194 25.67 -29.33 -16.36
CA ILE A 194 25.85 -28.53 -17.58
C ILE A 194 25.55 -27.05 -17.30
N ILE A 195 24.45 -26.75 -16.61
CA ILE A 195 24.09 -25.37 -16.23
C ILE A 195 25.18 -24.74 -15.35
N ILE A 196 25.59 -25.43 -14.27
CA ILE A 196 26.61 -24.92 -13.34
C ILE A 196 27.95 -24.70 -14.07
N THR A 197 28.39 -25.66 -14.87
CA THR A 197 29.65 -25.56 -15.63
C THR A 197 29.60 -24.40 -16.62
N SER A 198 28.45 -24.16 -17.24
CA SER A 198 28.22 -23.04 -18.16
C SER A 198 28.24 -21.71 -17.43
N MET A 199 27.62 -21.61 -16.24
CA MET A 199 27.64 -20.40 -15.41
C MET A 199 29.06 -19.98 -15.01
N LEU A 200 29.96 -20.93 -14.77
CA LEU A 200 31.37 -20.64 -14.43
C LEU A 200 32.18 -20.11 -15.62
N ARG A 201 31.74 -20.39 -16.86
CA ARG A 201 32.42 -19.96 -18.09
C ARG A 201 31.89 -18.64 -18.65
N ILE A 202 30.71 -18.21 -18.19
CA ILE A 202 30.09 -16.95 -18.62
C ILE A 202 30.89 -15.76 -18.11
N ASN A 203 31.14 -14.80 -19.01
CA ASN A 203 31.64 -13.50 -18.59
C ASN A 203 30.46 -12.58 -18.26
N TRP A 204 30.09 -12.58 -16.97
CA TRP A 204 28.95 -11.86 -16.41
C TRP A 204 29.03 -10.34 -16.56
N PHE A 205 30.24 -9.78 -16.71
CA PHE A 205 30.46 -8.33 -16.78
C PHE A 205 30.98 -7.86 -18.13
N ASN A 206 30.96 -8.72 -19.16
CA ASN A 206 31.38 -8.33 -20.50
C ASN A 206 30.30 -7.48 -21.18
N ILE A 207 30.33 -6.17 -20.91
CA ILE A 207 29.44 -5.13 -21.44
C ILE A 207 29.99 -4.54 -22.76
N ALA A 208 30.86 -5.27 -23.49
CA ALA A 208 31.37 -4.79 -24.77
C ALA A 208 30.21 -4.62 -25.79
N LEU A 209 29.84 -3.35 -26.01
CA LEU A 209 28.99 -2.71 -27.02
C LEU A 209 27.69 -3.41 -27.48
N ILE A 210 26.57 -2.73 -27.21
CA ILE A 210 25.28 -2.72 -27.94
C ILE A 210 24.50 -4.05 -27.98
N ASP A 211 25.07 -5.14 -28.50
CA ASP A 211 24.36 -6.42 -28.71
C ASP A 211 23.94 -7.11 -27.41
N LYS A 212 24.57 -6.74 -26.29
CA LYS A 212 24.26 -7.31 -24.95
C LYS A 212 23.40 -6.41 -24.08
N VAL A 213 23.19 -5.14 -24.47
CA VAL A 213 22.32 -4.21 -23.73
C VAL A 213 20.88 -4.69 -23.80
N GLU A 214 20.47 -5.27 -24.92
CA GLU A 214 19.14 -5.87 -25.11
C GLU A 214 18.83 -6.95 -24.06
N LEU A 215 19.81 -7.80 -23.72
CA LEU A 215 19.64 -8.85 -22.70
C LEU A 215 19.38 -8.25 -21.32
N PHE A 216 20.08 -7.16 -20.99
CA PHE A 216 19.83 -6.46 -19.73
C PHE A 216 18.47 -5.77 -19.72
N ILE A 217 18.07 -5.12 -20.82
CA ILE A 217 16.74 -4.51 -20.95
C ILE A 217 15.64 -5.57 -20.79
N LEU A 218 15.78 -6.73 -21.43
CA LEU A 218 14.83 -7.85 -21.28
C LEU A 218 14.77 -8.34 -19.83
N SER A 219 15.90 -8.45 -19.13
CA SER A 219 15.91 -8.81 -17.70
C SER A 219 15.23 -7.77 -16.81
N ILE A 220 15.34 -6.48 -17.14
CA ILE A 220 14.59 -5.40 -16.47
C ILE A 220 13.10 -5.54 -16.73
N CYS A 221 12.69 -5.83 -17.97
CA CYS A 221 11.28 -6.07 -18.29
C CYS A 221 10.72 -7.24 -17.47
N ILE A 222 11.45 -8.36 -17.37
CA ILE A 222 11.06 -9.49 -16.53
C ILE A 222 10.93 -9.07 -15.06
N ALA A 223 11.88 -8.29 -14.55
CA ALA A 223 11.86 -7.78 -13.18
C ALA A 223 10.64 -6.90 -12.90
N ILE A 224 10.36 -5.93 -13.78
CA ILE A 224 9.23 -5.00 -13.66
C ILE A 224 7.91 -5.76 -13.75
N ILE A 225 7.76 -6.66 -14.72
CA ILE A 225 6.55 -7.47 -14.88
C ILE A 225 6.31 -8.32 -13.63
N SER A 226 7.36 -8.98 -13.13
CA SER A 226 7.27 -9.81 -11.91
C SER A 226 6.89 -8.96 -10.68
N TRP A 227 7.47 -7.77 -10.56
CA TRP A 227 7.16 -6.81 -9.51
C TRP A 227 5.69 -6.35 -9.57
N VAL A 228 5.22 -5.91 -10.75
CA VAL A 228 3.84 -5.44 -10.95
C VAL A 228 2.83 -6.56 -10.73
N LEU A 229 3.06 -7.76 -11.28
CA LEU A 229 2.18 -8.90 -11.07
C LEU A 229 2.08 -9.26 -9.59
N THR A 230 3.19 -9.23 -8.87
CA THR A 230 3.20 -9.46 -7.42
C THR A 230 2.45 -8.36 -6.68
N LEU A 231 2.59 -7.09 -7.08
CA LEU A 231 1.81 -5.98 -6.53
C LEU A 231 0.31 -6.07 -6.84
N ILE A 232 -0.14 -6.76 -7.88
CA ILE A 232 -1.57 -6.89 -8.15
C ILE A 232 -2.12 -8.11 -7.40
N CYS A 233 -1.42 -9.24 -7.48
CA CYS A 233 -1.94 -10.53 -7.07
C CYS A 233 -1.67 -10.88 -5.59
N SER A 234 -0.63 -10.30 -4.97
CA SER A 234 -0.25 -10.71 -3.61
C SER A 234 -0.99 -9.94 -2.51
N LYS A 235 -1.40 -10.70 -1.49
CA LYS A 235 -1.88 -10.21 -0.19
C LYS A 235 -1.11 -10.94 0.92
N PRO A 236 0.20 -10.68 1.07
CA PRO A 236 1.05 -11.50 1.93
C PRO A 236 0.63 -11.47 3.40
N LEU A 237 0.08 -10.35 3.89
CA LEU A 237 -0.37 -10.28 5.28
C LEU A 237 -1.60 -11.17 5.54
N ALA A 238 -2.46 -11.38 4.55
CA ALA A 238 -3.63 -12.25 4.66
C ALA A 238 -3.25 -13.72 4.91
N MET A 239 -2.01 -14.13 4.59
CA MET A 239 -1.49 -15.45 4.92
C MET A 239 -1.00 -15.56 6.37
N LEU A 240 -0.73 -14.43 7.03
CA LEU A 240 -0.25 -14.37 8.41
C LEU A 240 -1.39 -14.12 9.39
N THR A 241 -2.32 -13.23 9.05
CA THR A 241 -3.40 -12.80 9.93
C THR A 241 -4.58 -12.26 9.10
N PRO A 242 -5.83 -12.58 9.48
CA PRO A 242 -7.01 -12.23 8.68
C PRO A 242 -7.27 -10.73 8.67
N TYR A 243 -7.99 -10.26 7.65
CA TYR A 243 -8.45 -8.87 7.56
C TYR A 243 -9.53 -8.63 8.64
N PRO A 244 -9.36 -7.66 9.55
CA PRO A 244 -10.28 -7.47 10.66
C PRO A 244 -11.65 -6.95 10.21
N PRO A 245 -12.74 -7.35 10.88
CA PRO A 245 -14.05 -6.75 10.65
C PRO A 245 -14.06 -5.29 11.12
N GLU A 246 -15.08 -4.55 10.71
CA GLU A 246 -15.37 -3.23 11.28
C GLU A 246 -15.76 -3.38 12.75
N VAL A 247 -15.41 -2.40 13.59
CA VAL A 247 -15.79 -2.44 15.01
C VAL A 247 -17.23 -2.00 15.17
N ASP A 248 -18.01 -2.83 15.83
CA ASP A 248 -19.38 -2.53 16.24
C ASP A 248 -19.58 -2.88 17.73
N ILE A 249 -20.73 -2.52 18.27
CA ILE A 249 -21.06 -2.78 19.67
C ILE A 249 -21.15 -4.27 20.01
N GLU A 250 -21.40 -5.14 19.02
CA GLU A 250 -21.54 -6.58 19.21
C GLU A 250 -20.18 -7.28 19.28
N ASN A 251 -19.17 -6.71 18.59
CA ASN A 251 -17.87 -7.32 18.41
C ASN A 251 -16.72 -6.64 19.16
N ILE A 252 -16.93 -5.43 19.70
CA ILE A 252 -15.89 -4.61 20.35
C ILE A 252 -15.11 -5.34 21.45
N ASP A 253 -15.78 -6.20 22.21
CA ASP A 253 -15.23 -6.93 23.35
C ASP A 253 -14.80 -8.37 23.02
N LEU A 254 -15.01 -8.83 21.78
CA LEU A 254 -14.66 -10.20 21.38
C LEU A 254 -13.16 -10.43 21.24
N TYR A 255 -12.40 -9.37 20.99
CA TYR A 255 -10.98 -9.41 20.71
C TYR A 255 -10.23 -8.50 21.67
N GLU A 256 -9.04 -8.88 22.13
CA GLU A 256 -8.32 -8.14 23.18
C GLU A 256 -7.58 -6.92 22.65
N GLY A 257 -7.08 -6.99 21.42
CA GLY A 257 -6.15 -6.01 20.85
C GLY A 257 -4.75 -6.11 21.48
N LYS A 258 -3.72 -6.00 20.65
CA LYS A 258 -2.34 -5.76 21.11
C LYS A 258 -2.01 -4.29 20.86
N HIS A 259 -1.68 -3.58 21.94
CA HIS A 259 -1.39 -2.14 22.04
C HIS A 259 -2.57 -1.22 22.23
#